data_AF-A0A521AV34-F1
#
_entry.id   AF-A0A521AV34-F1
#
_cell.length_a   1.000
_cell.length_b   1.000
_cell.length_c   1.000
_cell.angle_alpha   90.00
_cell.angle_beta   90.00
_cell.angle_gamma   90.00
#
_symmetry.space_group_name_H-M   'P 1'
#
loop_
_entity.id
_entity.type
_entity.pdbx_description
1 polymer ?
#
loop_
_entity_poly.entity_id
_entity_poly.type
_entity_poly.pdbx_seq_one_letter_code
_entity_poly.pdbx_strand_id
1 'polypeptide(L)'
;MDFTTTDAAELTGISRRSVTDIYGRIRQKIARWSEQEAPLAGTIEVDKSYFGTKRIPGKRGWGGGGKTIVFRVFKCQGKIYTGIVPDA
;
A
#
# COMPACT_ATOMS: atom_id res chain seq x y z
N MET A 1 13.18 -7.13 -6.34
CA MET A 1 14.00 -6.41 -5.34
C MET A 1 13.29 -5.10 -5.08
N ASP A 2 12.90 -4.84 -3.84
CA ASP A 2 12.30 -3.56 -3.45
C ASP A 2 13.41 -2.63 -2.96
N PHE A 3 13.60 -1.50 -3.63
CA PHE A 3 14.57 -0.49 -3.21
C PHE A 3 13.92 0.49 -2.25
N THR A 4 14.58 0.74 -1.12
CA THR A 4 14.18 1.83 -0.25
C THR A 4 14.57 3.17 -0.89
N THR A 5 13.97 4.26 -0.42
CA THR A 5 14.32 5.60 -0.88
C THR A 5 15.81 5.90 -0.71
N THR A 6 16.44 5.34 0.32
CA THR A 6 17.88 5.51 0.57
C THR A 6 18.70 4.77 -0.49
N ASP A 7 18.38 3.50 -0.75
CA ASP A 7 19.08 2.70 -1.77
C ASP A 7 18.98 3.34 -3.15
N ALA A 8 17.79 3.83 -3.51
CA ALA A 8 17.58 4.49 -4.78
C ALA A 8 18.28 5.86 -4.88
N ALA A 9 18.41 6.59 -3.77
CA ALA A 9 19.18 7.84 -3.75
C ALA A 9 20.68 7.57 -3.97
N GLU A 10 21.22 6.53 -3.34
CA GLU A 10 22.62 6.12 -3.51
C GLU A 10 22.89 5.63 -4.94
N LEU A 11 22.00 4.81 -5.50
CA LEU A 11 22.15 4.27 -6.86
C LEU A 11 22.03 5.34 -7.96
N THR A 12 21.21 6.37 -7.75
CA THR A 12 20.91 7.38 -8.78
C THR A 12 21.69 8.69 -8.60
N GLY A 13 22.33 8.90 -7.46
CA GLY A 13 22.95 10.17 -7.10
C GLY A 13 21.95 11.32 -6.86
N ILE A 14 20.65 11.02 -6.84
CA ILE A 14 19.58 11.99 -6.61
C ILE A 14 19.36 12.16 -5.11
N SER A 15 19.02 13.37 -4.67
CA SER A 15 18.71 13.61 -3.25
C SER A 15 17.57 12.69 -2.75
N ARG A 16 17.72 12.15 -1.53
CA ARG A 16 16.68 11.32 -0.88
C ARG A 16 15.30 12.01 -0.87
N ARG A 17 15.26 13.33 -0.74
CA ARG A 17 14.03 14.13 -0.78
C ARG A 17 13.36 14.03 -2.15
N SER A 18 14.12 14.20 -3.22
CA SER A 18 13.61 14.10 -4.60
C SER A 18 13.16 12.67 -4.92
N VAL A 19 13.91 11.65 -4.50
CA VAL A 19 13.48 10.24 -4.67
C VAL A 19 12.17 9.97 -3.92
N THR A 20 12.01 10.51 -2.71
CA THR A 20 10.75 10.41 -1.95
C THR A 20 9.58 11.00 -2.71
N ASP A 21 9.74 12.19 -3.28
CA ASP A 21 8.71 12.87 -4.07
C ASP A 21 8.38 12.08 -5.35
N ILE A 22 9.39 11.59 -6.07
CA ILE A 22 9.21 10.76 -7.26
C ILE A 22 8.43 9.48 -6.91
N TYR A 23 8.83 8.76 -5.86
CA TYR A 23 8.12 7.56 -5.41
C TYR A 23 6.68 7.86 -5.02
N GLY A 24 6.43 8.99 -4.36
CA GLY A 24 5.09 9.46 -4.03
C GLY A 24 4.22 9.65 -5.28
N ARG A 25 4.73 10.37 -6.28
CA ARG A 25 4.02 10.62 -7.55
C ARG A 25 3.74 9.34 -8.33
N ILE A 26 4.68 8.41 -8.36
CA ILE A 26 4.49 7.09 -9.01
C ILE A 26 3.37 6.33 -8.31
N ARG A 27 3.38 6.24 -6.97
CA ARG A 27 2.31 5.58 -6.20
C ARG A 27 0.94 6.20 -6.45
N GLN A 28 0.86 7.53 -6.50
CA GLN A 28 -0.40 8.23 -6.83
C GLN A 28 -0.91 7.88 -8.22
N LYS A 29 -0.02 7.78 -9.23
CA LYS A 29 -0.42 7.35 -10.57
C LYS A 29 -0.92 5.91 -10.60
N ILE A 30 -0.23 5.01 -9.91
CA ILE A 30 -0.65 3.60 -9.79
C ILE A 30 -2.02 3.51 -9.12
N ALA A 31 -2.25 4.26 -8.03
CA ALA A 31 -3.54 4.28 -7.34
C ALA A 31 -4.67 4.75 -8.27
N ARG A 32 -4.48 5.86 -8.99
CA ARG A 32 -5.46 6.37 -9.95
C ARG A 32 -5.77 5.38 -11.07
N TRP A 33 -4.76 4.72 -11.62
CA TRP A 33 -4.97 3.68 -12.64
C TRP A 33 -5.67 2.45 -12.08
N SER A 34 -5.36 2.05 -10.86
CA SER A 34 -6.03 0.93 -10.19
C SER A 34 -7.52 1.23 -9.97
N GLU A 35 -7.86 2.45 -9.55
CA GLU A 35 -9.26 2.90 -9.41
C GLU A 35 -10.02 2.88 -10.74
N GLN A 36 -9.38 3.27 -11.84
CA GLN A 36 -9.98 3.27 -13.18
C GLN A 36 -10.20 1.86 -13.73
N GLU A 37 -9.29 0.93 -13.46
CA GLU A 37 -9.38 -0.45 -13.94
C GLU A 37 -10.24 -1.37 -13.06
N ALA A 38 -10.55 -0.98 -11.81
CA ALA A 38 -11.24 -1.86 -10.88
C ALA A 38 -12.75 -1.97 -11.20
N PRO A 39 -13.24 -3.15 -11.62
CA PRO A 39 -14.68 -3.39 -11.74
C PRO A 39 -15.20 -3.78 -10.35
N LEU A 40 -15.27 -2.83 -9.42
CA LEU A 40 -15.88 -3.07 -8.11
C LEU A 40 -17.41 -3.04 -8.23
N ALA A 41 -17.98 -3.96 -9.00
CA ALA A 41 -19.42 -4.17 -9.09
C ALA A 41 -19.73 -5.61 -8.64
N GLY A 42 -20.33 -5.75 -7.45
CA GLY A 42 -20.78 -7.05 -6.90
C GLY A 42 -20.44 -7.28 -5.43
N THR A 43 -20.90 -8.41 -4.87
CA THR A 43 -20.56 -8.90 -3.53
C THR A 43 -19.22 -9.61 -3.57
N ILE A 44 -18.19 -9.04 -2.95
CA ILE A 44 -16.80 -9.55 -2.99
C ILE A 44 -16.40 -10.06 -1.60
N GLU A 45 -15.81 -11.24 -1.51
CA GLU A 45 -15.19 -11.74 -0.28
C GLU A 45 -13.89 -10.99 0.01
N VAL A 46 -13.95 -10.12 1.03
CA VAL A 46 -12.86 -9.23 1.40
C VAL A 46 -12.07 -9.79 2.58
N ASP A 47 -10.75 -9.89 2.44
CA ASP A 47 -9.82 -10.29 3.50
C ASP A 47 -9.12 -9.04 4.02
N LYS A 48 -9.11 -8.89 5.34
CA LYS A 48 -8.57 -7.70 6.03
C LYS A 48 -7.06 -7.87 6.18
N SER A 49 -6.29 -7.10 5.42
CA SER A 49 -4.84 -6.98 5.64
C SER A 49 -4.55 -5.73 6.46
N TYR A 50 -3.65 -5.85 7.43
CA TYR A 50 -3.23 -4.72 8.26
C TYR A 50 -1.84 -4.29 7.82
N PHE A 51 -1.73 -3.10 7.23
CA PHE A 51 -0.45 -2.49 6.87
C PHE A 51 -0.12 -1.38 7.87
N GLY A 52 1.16 -1.20 8.19
CA GLY A 52 1.58 -0.13 9.09
C GLY A 52 2.54 -0.61 10.16
N THR A 53 2.55 0.12 11.28
CA THR A 53 3.57 0.15 12.33
C THR A 53 4.20 -1.21 12.61
N LYS A 54 5.55 -1.24 12.70
CA LYS A 54 6.32 -2.43 13.08
C LYS A 54 5.64 -3.14 14.25
N ARG A 55 5.53 -4.47 14.18
CA ARG A 55 5.00 -5.29 15.28
C ARG A 55 5.65 -4.86 16.58
N ILE A 56 4.84 -4.32 17.50
CA ILE A 56 5.29 -3.94 18.84
C ILE A 56 5.19 -5.18 19.72
N PRO A 57 6.30 -5.77 20.19
CA PRO A 57 6.27 -6.91 21.10
C PRO A 57 5.47 -6.56 22.37
N GLY A 58 4.66 -7.50 22.87
CA GLY A 58 3.86 -7.30 24.09
C GLY A 58 2.44 -6.73 23.86
N LYS A 59 2.16 -6.04 22.75
CA LYS A 59 0.78 -5.66 22.38
C LYS A 59 0.11 -6.79 21.59
N ARG A 60 -0.80 -7.52 22.25
CA ARG A 60 -1.63 -8.58 21.62
C ARG A 60 -2.84 -7.94 20.94
N GLY A 61 -3.23 -8.47 19.78
CA GLY A 61 -4.39 -7.99 19.01
C GLY A 61 -4.01 -7.43 17.63
N TRP A 62 -4.95 -7.56 16.69
CA TRP A 62 -4.72 -7.21 15.28
C TRP A 62 -4.78 -5.69 15.04
N GLY A 63 -5.57 -4.95 15.82
CA GLY A 63 -5.76 -3.49 15.73
C GLY A 63 -4.83 -2.62 16.60
N GLY A 64 -3.66 -3.13 17.00
CA GLY A 64 -2.74 -2.38 17.86
C GLY A 64 -2.03 -1.24 17.13
N GLY A 65 -2.41 0.00 17.44
CA GLY A 65 -1.60 1.23 17.31
C GLY A 65 -1.20 1.64 15.89
N GLY A 66 -2.08 2.36 15.19
CA GLY A 66 -1.75 3.06 13.93
C GLY A 66 -1.56 2.15 12.71
N LYS A 67 -2.07 0.92 12.78
CA LYS A 67 -2.11 0.05 11.59
C LYS A 67 -3.25 0.53 10.68
N THR A 68 -2.91 0.90 9.46
CA THR A 68 -3.89 1.16 8.40
C THR A 68 -4.53 -0.15 7.98
N ILE A 69 -5.86 -0.23 8.11
CA ILE A 69 -6.64 -1.35 7.60
C ILE A 69 -6.72 -1.21 6.08
N VAL A 70 -6.28 -2.23 5.36
CA VAL A 70 -6.40 -2.32 3.90
C VAL A 70 -7.20 -3.57 3.59
N PHE A 71 -8.33 -3.39 2.92
CA PHE A 71 -9.12 -4.53 2.49
C PHE A 71 -8.59 -5.03 1.14
N ARG A 72 -8.12 -6.28 1.20
CA ARG A 72 -7.62 -7.22 0.21
C ARG A 72 -7.09 -6.72 -1.14
N VAL A 73 -5.86 -7.16 -1.38
CA VAL A 73 -5.28 -7.62 -2.66
C VAL A 73 -6.25 -8.58 -3.36
N PHE A 74 -7.20 -8.08 -4.13
CA PHE A 74 -8.16 -8.85 -4.91
C PHE A 74 -7.51 -9.28 -6.22
N LYS A 75 -7.24 -10.58 -6.41
CA LYS A 75 -6.68 -11.11 -7.67
C LYS A 75 -7.81 -11.52 -8.62
N CYS A 76 -8.10 -10.73 -9.64
CA CYS A 76 -9.05 -11.08 -10.71
C CYS A 76 -8.37 -11.05 -12.07
N GLN A 77 -8.51 -12.12 -12.87
CA GLN A 77 -7.86 -12.25 -14.18
C GLN A 77 -6.33 -11.99 -14.16
N GLY A 78 -5.65 -12.35 -13.06
CA GLY A 78 -4.22 -12.11 -12.90
C GLY A 78 -3.83 -10.70 -12.43
N LYS A 79 -4.79 -9.77 -12.28
CA LYS A 79 -4.57 -8.41 -11.76
C LYS A 79 -4.93 -8.33 -10.28
N ILE A 80 -4.12 -7.60 -9.50
CA ILE A 80 -4.31 -7.38 -8.06
C ILE A 80 -4.90 -5.98 -7.85
N TYR A 81 -6.00 -5.87 -7.11
CA TYR A 81 -6.63 -4.60 -6.72
C TYR A 81 -6.57 -4.42 -5.20
N THR A 82 -6.46 -3.19 -4.70
CA THR A 82 -6.40 -2.90 -3.25
C THR A 82 -7.17 -1.63 -2.92
N GLY A 83 -8.02 -1.66 -1.88
CA GLY A 83 -8.78 -0.49 -1.41
C GLY A 83 -8.47 -0.15 0.05
N ILE A 84 -8.30 1.14 0.34
CA ILE A 84 -8.20 1.66 1.72
C ILE A 84 -9.64 1.89 2.21
N VAL A 85 -9.96 1.37 3.39
CA VAL A 85 -11.27 1.59 4.02
C VAL A 85 -11.07 2.51 5.24
N PRO A 86 -11.87 3.59 5.38
CA PRO A 86 -11.83 4.41 6.58
C PRO A 86 -12.18 3.58 7.81
N ASP A 87 -11.46 3.78 8.91
CA ASP A 87 -11.80 3.18 10.20
C ASP A 87 -13.23 3.60 10.59
N ALA A 88 -14.01 2.63 11.08
CA ALA A 88 -15.37 2.84 11.61
C ALA A 88 -15.34 3.35 13.05
#